data_AF-A0A8W7Q1B7-F1
#
_entry.id   AF-A0A8W7Q1B7-F1
#
_cell.length_a   1.000
_cell.length_b   1.000
_cell.length_c   1.000
_cell.angle_alpha   90.00
_cell.angle_beta   90.00
_cell.angle_gamma   90.00
#
_symmetry.space_group_name_H-M   'P 1'
#
loop_
_entity.id
_entity.type
_entity.pdbx_description
1 polymer ?
#
loop_
_entity_poly.entity_id
_entity_poly.type
_entity_poly.pdbx_seq_one_letter_code
_entity_poly.pdbx_strand_id
1 'polypeptide(L)'
;MANGPPTRNLMRIVLDNFLKSFRPRQMKGNYVGEDYFGNKYYEIPADPSVGRRRASRWFEPTAKEAYDQEITAEWEAWLRGRR
;
A
#
# COMPACT_ATOMS: atom_id res chain seq x y z
N MET A 1 8.72 16.07 40.92
CA MET A 1 8.66 16.38 39.48
C MET A 1 7.39 15.75 38.90
N ALA A 2 6.27 16.46 38.93
CA ALA A 2 4.99 15.93 38.46
C ALA A 2 4.93 16.03 36.94
N ASN A 3 5.05 14.90 36.23
CA ASN A 3 4.68 14.82 34.82
C ASN A 3 3.15 14.85 34.74
N GLY A 4 2.58 16.05 34.62
CA GLY A 4 1.15 16.22 34.38
C GLY A 4 0.71 15.53 33.07
N PRO A 5 -0.57 15.15 32.94
CA PRO A 5 -1.07 14.54 31.71
C PRO A 5 -0.73 15.45 30.53
N PRO A 6 -0.30 14.90 29.38
CA PRO A 6 0.21 15.71 28.27
C PRO A 6 -0.87 16.72 27.86
N THR A 7 -0.59 18.01 28.08
CA THR A 7 -1.44 19.08 27.57
C THR A 7 -1.45 18.93 26.06
N ARG A 8 -2.64 18.62 25.54
CA ARG A 8 -2.85 18.28 24.14
C ARG A 8 -2.72 19.57 23.32
N ASN A 9 -1.48 19.94 23.00
CA ASN A 9 -1.15 21.14 22.23
C ASN A 9 -1.74 21.02 20.82
N LEU A 10 -2.97 21.49 20.66
CA LEU A 10 -3.72 21.43 19.41
C LEU A 10 -2.94 22.05 18.26
N MET A 11 -2.25 23.17 18.50
CA MET A 11 -1.40 23.83 17.50
C MET A 11 -0.24 22.95 17.03
N ARG A 12 0.39 22.20 17.95
CA ARG A 12 1.46 21.25 17.60
C ARG A 12 0.90 20.09 16.77
N ILE A 13 -0.28 19.57 17.13
CA ILE A 13 -0.97 18.51 16.37
C ILE A 13 -1.33 18.99 14.95
N VAL A 14 -1.82 20.22 14.80
CA VAL A 14 -2.14 20.79 13.48
C VAL A 14 -0.88 20.94 12.64
N LEU A 15 0.20 21.50 13.21
CA LEU A 15 1.48 21.66 12.51
C LEU A 15 2.11 20.32 12.11
N ASP A 16 2.09 19.32 13.00
CA ASP A 16 2.62 17.99 12.72
C ASP A 16 1.84 17.29 11.59
N ASN A 17 0.50 17.41 11.58
CA ASN A 17 -0.32 16.88 10.49
C ASN A 17 -0.11 17.63 9.17
N PHE A 18 0.06 18.95 9.23
CA PHE A 18 0.37 19.78 8.07
C PHE A 18 1.72 19.40 7.44
N LEU A 19 2.78 19.27 8.25
CA LEU A 19 4.09 18.81 7.79
C LEU A 19 4.05 17.37 7.24
N LYS A 20 3.30 16.46 7.88
CA LYS A 20 3.10 15.09 7.37
C LYS A 20 2.38 15.07 6.02
N SER A 21 1.55 16.06 5.71
CA SER A 21 0.83 16.10 4.43
C SER A 21 1.76 16.31 3.22
N PHE A 22 2.94 16.89 3.44
CA PHE A 22 3.98 17.05 2.41
C PHE A 22 4.85 15.82 2.22
N ARG A 23 4.74 14.78 3.07
CA ARG A 23 5.51 13.55 2.86
C ARG A 23 5.01 12.85 1.59
N PRO A 24 5.89 12.56 0.62
CA PRO A 24 5.50 11.84 -0.58
C PRO A 24 5.01 10.44 -0.19
N ARG A 25 3.92 10.00 -0.82
CA ARG A 25 3.42 8.64 -0.66
C ARG A 25 4.30 7.67 -1.46
N GLN A 26 4.35 6.41 -1.04
CA GLN A 26 4.97 5.36 -1.84
C GLN A 26 4.21 5.21 -3.16
N MET A 27 4.81 5.68 -4.27
CA MET A 27 4.23 5.56 -5.61
C MET A 27 4.68 4.28 -6.33
N LYS A 28 5.83 3.71 -5.93
CA LYS A 28 6.38 2.48 -6.50
C LYS A 28 5.91 1.27 -5.70
N GLY A 29 5.32 0.29 -6.38
CA GLY A 29 4.99 -1.00 -5.80
C GLY A 29 6.25 -1.80 -5.47
N ASN A 30 6.21 -2.52 -4.35
CA ASN A 30 7.21 -3.52 -4.01
C ASN A 30 6.96 -4.76 -4.86
N TYR A 31 8.03 -5.36 -5.40
CA TYR A 31 7.94 -6.63 -6.10
C TYR A 31 7.64 -7.74 -5.10
N VAL A 32 6.59 -8.53 -5.37
CA VAL A 32 6.13 -9.62 -4.50
C VAL A 32 6.59 -10.97 -5.05
N GLY A 33 6.48 -11.16 -6.37
CA GLY A 33 6.86 -12.40 -7.02
C GLY A 33 6.40 -12.48 -8.47
N GLU A 34 6.64 -13.62 -9.07
CA GLU A 34 6.24 -13.98 -10.42
C GLU A 34 5.44 -15.28 -10.42
N ASP A 35 4.54 -15.46 -11.39
CA ASP A 35 3.86 -16.73 -11.61
C ASP A 35 4.58 -17.59 -12.67
N TYR A 36 4.08 -18.81 -12.89
CA TYR A 36 4.60 -19.71 -13.91
C TYR A 36 4.48 -19.16 -15.34
N PHE A 37 3.58 -18.20 -15.55
CA PHE A 37 3.37 -17.54 -16.85
C PHE A 37 4.29 -16.33 -17.04
N GLY A 38 5.05 -15.93 -16.01
CA GLY A 38 5.98 -14.79 -16.04
C GLY A 38 5.35 -13.44 -15.70
N ASN A 39 4.10 -13.40 -15.21
CA ASN A 39 3.46 -12.17 -14.76
C ASN A 39 4.13 -11.69 -13.47
N LYS A 40 4.42 -10.39 -13.39
CA LYS A 40 5.08 -9.80 -12.21
C LYS A 40 4.06 -9.13 -11.31
N TYR A 41 4.08 -9.48 -10.03
CA TYR A 41 3.12 -8.98 -9.05
C TYR A 41 3.76 -7.92 -8.16
N TYR A 42 3.02 -6.85 -7.93
CA TYR A 42 3.45 -5.71 -7.14
C TYR A 42 2.42 -5.33 -6.07
N GLU A 43 2.91 -4.89 -4.92
CA GLU A 43 2.08 -4.43 -3.80
C GLU A 43 2.62 -3.13 -3.22
N ILE A 44 1.72 -2.18 -2.96
CA ILE A 44 1.97 -1.09 -2.03
C ILE A 44 1.29 -1.46 -0.72
N PRO A 45 2.05 -1.64 0.38
CA PRO A 45 1.47 -2.01 1.66
C PRO A 45 0.52 -0.90 2.14
N ALA A 46 -0.50 -1.32 2.88
CA ALA A 46 -1.36 -0.36 3.56
C ALA A 46 -0.55 0.45 4.58
N ASP A 47 -0.69 1.77 4.55
CA ASP A 47 -0.15 2.62 5.60
C ASP A 47 -1.17 2.71 6.77
N PRO A 48 -0.92 2.05 7.91
CA PRO A 48 -1.84 2.07 9.04
C PRO A 48 -1.94 3.45 9.70
N SER A 49 -0.98 4.35 9.45
CA SER A 49 -0.96 5.69 10.05
C SER A 49 -1.94 6.67 9.41
N VAL A 50 -2.40 6.39 8.18
CA VAL A 50 -3.33 7.22 7.41
C VAL A 50 -4.79 6.72 7.52
N GLY A 51 -5.03 5.64 8.28
CA GLY A 51 -6.35 5.06 8.55
C GLY A 51 -6.54 3.67 7.93
N ARG A 52 -7.79 3.23 7.76
CA ARG A 52 -8.13 1.93 7.14
C ARG A 52 -7.96 1.98 5.62
N ARG A 53 -6.72 2.01 5.13
CA ARG A 53 -6.43 1.81 3.71
C ARG A 53 -6.18 0.33 3.43
N ARG A 54 -6.65 -0.15 2.27
CA ARG A 54 -6.30 -1.47 1.75
C ARG A 54 -4.97 -1.37 1.03
N ALA A 55 -4.20 -2.47 1.02
CA ALA A 55 -3.01 -2.56 0.18
C ALA A 55 -3.42 -2.45 -1.29
N SER A 56 -2.65 -1.70 -2.08
CA SER A 56 -2.86 -1.63 -3.52
C SER A 56 -2.06 -2.76 -4.17
N ARG A 57 -2.75 -3.70 -4.80
CA ARG A 57 -2.16 -4.87 -5.46
C ARG A 57 -2.46 -4.81 -6.95
N TRP A 58 -1.46 -5.08 -7.77
CA TRP A 58 -1.61 -5.19 -9.23
C TRP A 58 -0.54 -6.11 -9.79
N PHE A 59 -0.70 -6.47 -11.06
CA PHE A 59 0.31 -7.22 -11.80
C PHE A 59 0.65 -6.52 -13.10
N GLU A 60 1.86 -6.78 -13.60
CA GLU A 60 2.31 -6.38 -14.93
C GLU A 60 2.40 -7.65 -15.79
N PRO A 61 1.59 -7.75 -16.86
CA PRO A 61 1.61 -8.91 -17.74
C PRO A 61 2.93 -8.96 -18.52
N THR A 62 3.40 -10.16 -18.82
CA THR A 62 4.61 -10.34 -19.65
C THR A 62 4.36 -9.85 -21.08
N ALA A 63 3.20 -10.20 -21.65
CA ALA A 63 2.74 -9.71 -22.93
C ALA A 63 1.81 -8.52 -22.72
N LYS A 64 2.27 -7.31 -23.01
CA LYS A 64 1.53 -6.05 -22.76
C LYS A 64 0.20 -5.94 -23.53
N GLU A 65 0.00 -6.74 -24.57
CA GLU A 65 -1.16 -6.69 -25.46
C GLU A 65 -2.15 -7.84 -25.27
N ALA A 66 -1.81 -8.84 -24.45
CA ALA A 66 -2.67 -9.99 -24.21
C ALA A 66 -3.54 -9.75 -22.96
N TYR A 67 -4.76 -9.25 -23.17
CA TYR A 67 -5.72 -8.96 -22.10
C TYR A 67 -6.34 -10.22 -21.48
N ASP A 68 -6.28 -11.36 -22.17
CA ASP A 68 -6.83 -12.66 -21.73
C ASP A 68 -5.78 -13.58 -21.07
N GLN A 69 -4.76 -13.01 -20.42
CA GLN A 69 -3.76 -13.82 -19.72
C GLN A 69 -4.38 -14.53 -18.51
N GLU A 70 -4.25 -15.85 -18.50
CA GLU A 70 -4.69 -16.69 -17.38
C GLU A 70 -3.85 -16.40 -16.14
N ILE A 71 -4.52 -16.03 -15.05
CA ILE A 71 -3.91 -15.81 -13.74
C ILE A 71 -4.17 -17.05 -12.89
N THR A 72 -3.16 -17.56 -12.19
CA THR A 72 -3.38 -18.68 -11.26
C THR A 72 -4.33 -18.29 -10.13
N ALA A 73 -5.12 -19.25 -9.64
CA ALA A 73 -6.14 -19.00 -8.60
C ALA A 73 -5.57 -18.35 -7.32
N GLU A 74 -4.32 -18.66 -6.96
CA GLU A 74 -3.66 -18.07 -5.79
C GLU A 74 -3.44 -16.56 -5.95
N TRP A 75 -2.96 -16.15 -7.12
CA TRP A 75 -2.71 -14.75 -7.45
C TRP A 75 -4.02 -13.98 -7.68
N GLU A 76 -5.06 -14.62 -8.20
CA GLU A 76 -6.40 -14.03 -8.31
C GLU A 76 -7.01 -13.75 -6.92
N ALA A 77 -6.91 -14.70 -5.99
CA ALA A 77 -7.36 -14.53 -4.61
C ALA A 77 -6.58 -13.42 -3.88
N TRP A 78 -5.27 -13.34 -4.12
CA TRP A 78 -4.39 -12.31 -3.57
C TRP A 78 -4.72 -10.91 -4.11
N LEU A 79 -4.90 -10.74 -5.44
CA LEU A 79 -5.30 -9.47 -6.06
C LEU A 79 -6.64 -8.96 -5.50
N ARG A 80 -7.57 -9.87 -5.18
CA ARG A 80 -8.87 -9.54 -4.59
C ARG A 80 -8.84 -9.24 -3.10
N GLY A 81 -7.68 -9.33 -2.43
CA GLY A 81 -7.58 -9.07 -1.01
C GLY A 81 -8.21 -10.14 -0.12
N ARG A 82 -8.38 -11.38 -0.64
CA ARG A 82 -8.97 -12.50 0.11
C ARG A 82 -7.92 -13.33 0.87
N ARG A 83 -6.63 -13.09 0.59
CA ARG A 83 -5.46 -13.72 1.20
C ARG A 83 -4.51 -12.65 1.73
#